data_AF-A0A7S0TWQ6-F1
#
_entry.id   AF-A0A7S0TWQ6-F1
#
_cell.length_a   1.000
_cell.length_b   1.000
_cell.length_c   1.000
_cell.angle_alpha   90.00
_cell.angle_beta   90.00
_cell.angle_gamma   90.00
#
_symmetry.space_group_name_H-M   'P 1'
#
loop_
_entity.id
_entity.type
_entity.pdbx_description
1 polymer ?
#
loop_
_entity_poly.entity_id
_entity_poly.type
_entity_poly.pdbx_seq_one_letter_code
_entity_poly.pdbx_strand_id
1 'polypeptide(L)'
;MLKFWIQSFLAGVPTVVVGFRDDQGVLKKVQQFKTLELPRAVRANRDAWDPNVCLDLTKRVLDAVWEGTEDGAQYALRYTPPFECITLERLERGTDKSFLPEEYRQ
;
A
#
# COMPACT_ATOMS: atom_id res chain seq x y z
N MET A 1 -9.06 7.28 6.39
CA MET A 1 -9.30 5.88 6.80
C MET A 1 -8.64 4.85 5.89
N LEU A 2 -8.66 5.01 4.55
CA LEU A 2 -8.05 4.07 3.59
C LEU A 2 -6.66 3.56 4.00
N LYS A 3 -5.71 4.48 4.22
CA LYS A 3 -4.33 4.11 4.59
C LYS A 3 -4.24 3.23 5.84
N PHE A 4 -5.09 3.46 6.84
CA PHE A 4 -5.11 2.66 8.07
C PHE A 4 -5.71 1.27 7.82
N TRP A 5 -6.74 1.21 6.98
CA TRP A 5 -7.36 -0.06 6.61
C TRP A 5 -6.39 -0.93 5.82
N ILE A 6 -5.84 -0.45 4.70
CA ILE A 6 -5.04 -1.30 3.80
C ILE A 6 -3.78 -1.84 4.48
N GLN A 7 -3.06 -1.01 5.25
CA GLN A 7 -1.85 -1.46 5.96
C GLN A 7 -2.16 -2.53 7.01
N SER A 8 -3.26 -2.35 7.75
CA SER A 8 -3.64 -3.25 8.85
C SER A 8 -4.27 -4.54 8.31
N PHE A 9 -5.05 -4.44 7.24
CA PHE A 9 -5.70 -5.57 6.59
C PHE A 9 -4.66 -6.53 6.01
N LEU A 10 -3.69 -6.01 5.25
CA LEU A 10 -2.62 -6.82 4.66
C LEU A 10 -1.72 -7.46 5.72
N ALA A 11 -1.47 -6.77 6.84
CA ALA A 11 -0.67 -7.30 7.94
C ALA A 11 -1.47 -8.21 8.91
N GLY A 12 -2.77 -8.44 8.68
CA GLY A 12 -3.61 -9.25 9.58
C GLY A 12 -3.86 -8.62 10.95
N VAL A 13 -3.64 -7.31 11.11
CA VAL A 13 -3.82 -6.59 12.37
C VAL A 13 -5.33 -6.39 12.63
N PRO A 14 -5.90 -6.91 13.73
CA PRO A 14 -7.35 -6.95 13.93
C PRO A 14 -7.97 -5.61 14.38
N THR A 15 -7.17 -4.71 14.95
CA THR A 15 -7.66 -3.48 15.59
C THR A 15 -6.76 -2.29 15.25
N VAL A 16 -7.40 -1.18 14.90
CA VAL A 16 -6.77 0.13 14.67
C VAL A 16 -7.25 1.10 15.74
N VAL A 17 -6.33 1.77 16.43
CA VAL A 17 -6.64 2.80 17.42
C VAL A 17 -6.28 4.17 16.86
N VAL A 18 -7.24 5.09 16.80
CA VAL A 18 -7.05 6.45 16.27
C VAL A 18 -7.27 7.47 17.38
N GLY A 19 -6.27 8.32 17.59
CA GLY A 19 -6.37 9.52 18.43
C GLY A 19 -6.75 10.74 17.60
N PHE A 20 -7.82 11.43 17.97
CA PHE A 20 -8.23 12.71 17.41
C PHE A 20 -7.69 13.82 18.28
N ARG A 21 -6.86 14.68 17.69
CA ARG A 21 -6.25 15.84 18.34
C ARG A 21 -6.83 17.14 17.78
N ASP A 22 -6.78 18.20 18.58
CA ASP A 22 -7.03 19.55 18.08
C ASP A 22 -5.81 20.13 17.34
N ASP A 23 -5.96 21.37 16.85
CA ASP A 23 -4.90 22.11 16.14
C ASP A 23 -3.74 22.49 17.06
N GLN A 24 -3.94 22.51 18.38
CA GLN A 24 -2.89 22.70 19.38
C GLN A 24 -2.15 21.39 19.70
N GLY A 25 -2.51 20.29 19.04
CA GLY A 25 -1.89 18.99 19.23
C GLY A 25 -2.41 18.20 20.43
N VAL A 26 -3.44 18.69 21.14
CA VAL A 26 -3.97 18.06 22.34
C VAL A 26 -4.96 16.96 21.95
N LEU A 27 -4.71 15.74 22.44
CA LEU A 27 -5.59 14.59 22.25
C LEU A 27 -6.96 14.84 22.91
N LYS A 28 -8.04 14.77 22.12
CA LYS A 28 -9.42 14.97 22.58
C LYS A 28 -10.22 13.68 22.66
N LYS A 29 -9.92 12.72 21.81
CA LYS A 29 -10.67 11.47 21.71
C LYS A 29 -9.76 10.34 21.23
N VAL A 30 -9.97 9.15 21.77
CA VAL A 30 -9.41 7.91 21.25
C VAL A 30 -10.56 7.03 20.82
N GLN A 31 -10.45 6.42 19.64
CA GLN A 31 -11.44 5.48 19.14
C GLN A 31 -10.76 4.24 18.59
N GLN A 32 -11.29 3.08 18.96
CA GLN A 32 -10.87 1.80 18.41
C GLN A 32 -11.78 1.41 17.26
N PHE A 33 -11.20 0.81 16.23
CA PHE A 33 -11.88 0.29 15.07
C PHE A 33 -11.42 -1.13 14.81
N LYS A 34 -12.35 -2.04 14.52
CA LYS A 34 -11.99 -3.34 13.96
C LYS A 34 -11.62 -3.16 12.50
N THR A 35 -10.46 -3.67 12.10
CA THR A 35 -9.93 -3.50 10.74
C THR A 35 -10.92 -3.95 9.68
N LEU A 36 -11.59 -5.10 9.89
CA LEU A 36 -12.55 -5.67 8.94
C LEU A 36 -13.87 -4.87 8.84
N GLU A 37 -14.18 -4.02 9.83
CA GLU A 37 -15.39 -3.20 9.83
C GLU A 37 -15.16 -1.81 9.20
N LEU A 38 -13.89 -1.41 9.04
CA LEU A 38 -13.53 -0.09 8.49
C LEU A 38 -14.13 0.23 7.11
N PRO A 39 -14.16 -0.70 6.13
CA PRO A 39 -14.79 -0.42 4.84
C PRO A 39 -16.29 -0.10 4.97
N ARG A 40 -16.99 -0.79 5.89
CA ARG A 40 -18.41 -0.53 6.14
C ARG A 40 -18.61 0.82 6.81
N ALA A 41 -17.72 1.21 7.73
CA ALA A 41 -17.79 2.47 8.44
C ALA A 41 -17.64 3.70 7.53
N VAL A 42 -16.93 3.59 6.41
CA VAL A 42 -16.72 4.71 5.47
C VAL A 42 -17.79 4.80 4.38
N ARG A 43 -18.58 3.74 4.16
CA ARG A 43 -19.53 3.59 3.04
C ARG A 43 -20.64 4.66 3.01
N ALA A 44 -20.91 5.31 4.13
CA ALA A 44 -21.88 6.40 4.21
C ALA A 44 -21.42 7.69 3.51
N ASN A 45 -20.13 7.82 3.18
CA ASN A 45 -19.60 8.98 2.48
C ASN A 45 -19.69 8.76 0.96
N ARG A 46 -20.22 9.74 0.21
CA ARG A 46 -20.36 9.67 -1.25
C ARG A 46 -19.03 9.46 -1.98
N ASP A 47 -17.93 9.98 -1.43
CA ASP A 47 -16.58 9.88 -2.00
C ASP A 47 -15.70 8.85 -1.24
N ALA A 48 -16.33 7.84 -0.65
CA ALA A 48 -15.60 6.76 0.01
C ALA A 48 -14.85 5.90 -1.02
N TRP A 49 -13.67 5.43 -0.63
CA TRP A 49 -12.92 4.40 -1.34
C TRP A 49 -13.66 3.06 -1.26
N ASP A 50 -13.54 2.25 -2.31
CA ASP A 50 -14.09 0.89 -2.36
C ASP A 50 -12.97 -0.14 -2.05
N PRO A 51 -13.15 -1.03 -1.05
CA PRO A 51 -12.15 -2.03 -0.69
C PRO A 51 -11.82 -2.99 -1.85
N ASN A 52 -12.81 -3.37 -2.66
CA ASN A 52 -12.61 -4.26 -3.79
C ASN A 52 -11.78 -3.59 -4.87
N VAL A 53 -12.01 -2.30 -5.15
CA VAL A 53 -11.19 -1.54 -6.11
C VAL A 53 -9.73 -1.48 -5.65
N CYS A 54 -9.49 -1.22 -4.36
CA CYS A 54 -8.12 -1.21 -3.82
C CYS A 54 -7.44 -2.58 -3.92
N LEU A 55 -8.16 -3.66 -3.62
CA LEU A 55 -7.61 -5.02 -3.68
C LEU A 55 -7.41 -5.51 -5.11
N ASP A 56 -8.32 -5.19 -6.02
CA ASP A 56 -8.19 -5.52 -7.45
C ASP A 56 -6.96 -4.83 -8.05
N LEU A 57 -6.76 -3.54 -7.76
CA LEU A 57 -5.54 -2.83 -8.16
C LEU A 57 -4.28 -3.50 -7.59
N THR A 58 -4.29 -3.81 -6.29
CA THR A 58 -3.16 -4.49 -5.63
C THR A 58 -2.84 -5.82 -6.31
N LYS A 59 -3.87 -6.62 -6.60
CA LYS A 59 -3.73 -7.90 -7.31
C LYS A 59 -3.11 -7.70 -8.70
N ARG A 60 -3.65 -6.80 -9.52
CA ARG A 60 -3.12 -6.54 -10.87
C ARG A 60 -1.65 -6.12 -10.86
N VAL A 61 -1.26 -5.29 -9.90
CA VAL A 61 0.14 -4.88 -9.73
C VAL A 61 1.02 -6.07 -9.36
N LEU A 62 0.58 -6.91 -8.42
CA LEU A 62 1.34 -8.09 -8.00
C LEU A 62 1.44 -9.13 -9.13
N ASP A 63 0.36 -9.35 -9.87
CA ASP A 63 0.35 -10.25 -11.04
C ASP A 63 1.33 -9.75 -12.12
N ALA A 64 1.33 -8.44 -12.41
CA ALA A 64 2.27 -7.85 -13.37
C ALA A 64 3.73 -8.00 -12.94
N VAL A 65 4.02 -7.88 -11.64
CA VAL A 65 5.37 -8.14 -11.10
C VAL A 65 5.71 -9.63 -11.19
N TRP A 66 4.78 -10.51 -10.83
CA TRP A 66 4.98 -11.96 -10.84
C TRP A 66 5.25 -12.50 -12.26
N GLU A 67 4.50 -12.02 -13.25
CA GLU A 67 4.60 -12.47 -14.64
C GLU A 67 5.69 -11.72 -15.44
N GLY A 68 5.99 -10.48 -15.07
CA GLY A 68 6.87 -9.58 -15.84
C GLY A 68 8.32 -9.51 -15.36
N THR A 69 8.71 -10.29 -14.35
CA THR A 69 10.08 -10.25 -13.80
C THR A 69 10.85 -11.55 -13.99
N GLU A 70 12.16 -11.41 -14.14
CA GLU A 70 13.14 -12.50 -14.29
C GLU A 70 14.12 -12.48 -13.11
N ASP A 71 14.58 -13.66 -12.71
CA ASP A 71 15.62 -13.81 -11.69
C ASP A 71 16.92 -13.09 -12.11
N GLY A 72 17.55 -12.42 -11.16
CA GLY A 72 18.80 -11.69 -11.37
C GLY A 72 18.68 -10.38 -12.16
N ALA A 73 17.46 -9.96 -12.52
CA ALA A 73 17.19 -8.66 -13.12
C ALA A 73 16.58 -7.69 -12.09
N GLN A 74 16.93 -6.41 -12.21
CA GLN A 74 16.34 -5.35 -11.39
C GLN A 74 15.25 -4.65 -12.19
N TYR A 75 14.16 -4.31 -11.52
CA TYR A 75 13.02 -3.63 -12.11
C TYR A 75 12.61 -2.42 -11.29
N ALA A 76 12.12 -1.38 -11.96
CA ALA A 76 11.46 -0.25 -11.32
C ALA A 76 9.96 -0.32 -11.62
N LEU A 77 9.17 -0.42 -10.55
CA LEU A 77 7.74 -0.18 -10.59
C LEU A 77 7.49 1.32 -10.42
N ARG A 78 6.91 1.97 -11.43
CA ARG A 78 6.64 3.42 -11.41
C ARG A 78 5.16 3.68 -11.47
N TYR A 79 4.76 4.72 -10.76
CA TYR A 79 3.44 5.31 -10.83
C TYR A 79 3.59 6.76 -11.29
N THR A 80 3.15 7.06 -12.51
CA THR A 80 3.37 8.36 -13.14
C THR A 80 2.09 9.22 -13.07
N PRO A 81 2.13 10.42 -12.48
CA PRO A 81 1.01 11.36 -12.54
C PRO A 81 0.71 11.79 -14.00
N PRO A 82 -0.56 12.05 -14.36
CA PRO A 82 -1.76 12.09 -13.53
C PRO A 82 -2.57 10.79 -13.67
N PHE A 83 -2.28 9.78 -12.86
CA PHE A 83 -3.16 8.61 -12.64
C PHE A 83 -3.37 7.67 -13.84
N GLU A 84 -2.55 7.71 -14.90
CA GLU A 84 -2.86 6.94 -16.11
C GLU A 84 -2.17 5.58 -16.20
N CYS A 85 -0.98 5.39 -15.61
CA CYS A 85 -0.29 4.12 -15.76
C CYS A 85 0.62 3.75 -14.59
N ILE A 86 0.65 2.44 -14.35
CA ILE A 86 1.70 1.76 -13.58
C ILE A 86 2.59 1.08 -14.61
N THR A 87 3.88 1.37 -14.61
CA THR A 87 4.85 0.75 -15.51
C THR A 87 5.84 -0.11 -14.73
N LEU A 88 6.25 -1.21 -15.35
CA LEU A 88 7.30 -2.09 -14.84
C LEU A 88 8.44 -2.07 -15.88
N GLU A 89 9.54 -1.44 -15.52
CA GLU A 89 10.68 -1.23 -16.41
C GLU A 89 11.89 -2.00 -15.90
N ARG A 90 12.52 -2.80 -16.76
CA ARG A 90 13.81 -3.42 -16.47
C ARG A 90 14.89 -2.35 -16.41
N LEU A 91 15.70 -2.37 -15.36
CA LEU A 91 16.83 -1.45 -15.19
C LEU A 91 18.08 -2.02 -15.87
N GLU A 92 18.92 -1.14 -16.43
CA GLU A 92 20.22 -1.53 -16.98
C GLU A 92 21.16 -2.01 -15.87
N ARG A 93 22.03 -2.98 -16.21
CA ARG A 93 23.05 -3.49 -15.28
C ARG A 93 23.99 -2.34 -14.90
N GLY A 94 24.10 -2.04 -13.61
CA GLY A 94 24.99 -1.00 -13.10
C GLY A 94 24.30 0.11 -12.29
N THR A 95 22.99 0.03 -12.05
CA THR A 95 22.39 0.87 -11.01
C THR A 95 22.88 0.38 -9.63
N ASP A 96 23.80 1.13 -9.04
CA ASP A 96 24.54 0.83 -7.80
C ASP A 96 23.67 0.80 -6.51
N LYS A 97 22.38 0.55 -6.66
CA LYS A 97 21.39 0.51 -5.56
C LYS A 97 20.85 -0.90 -5.42
N SER A 98 21.73 -1.84 -5.09
CA SER A 98 21.27 -3.17 -4.65
C SER A 98 20.63 -3.03 -3.27
N PHE A 99 19.36 -3.40 -3.14
CA PHE A 99 18.70 -3.51 -1.84
C PHE A 99 19.21 -4.70 -1.03
N LEU A 100 19.83 -5.69 -1.69
CA LEU A 100 20.38 -6.88 -1.05
C LEU A 100 21.75 -6.56 -0.44
N PRO A 101 21.91 -6.71 0.89
CA PRO A 101 23.23 -6.71 1.53
C PRO A 101 24.11 -7.82 0.96
N GLU A 102 25.43 -7.67 1.07
CA GLU A 102 26.41 -8.61 0.51
C GLU A 102 26.21 -10.05 1.03
N GLU A 103 25.80 -10.19 2.29
CA GLU A 103 25.48 -11.47 2.95
C GLU A 103 24.42 -12.30 2.22
N TYR A 104 23.54 -11.65 1.45
CA TYR A 104 22.39 -12.26 0.77
C TYR A 104 22.57 -12.39 -0.75
N ARG A 105 23.78 -12.20 -1.29
CA ARG A 105 24.07 -12.27 -2.74
C ARG A 105 24.67 -13.61 -3.23
N GLN A 106 24.49 -14.67 -2.45
CA GLN A 106 25.08 -16.00 -2.72
C GLN A 106 24.52 -16.66 -3.98
#